data_AF-A0A849UVY3-F1
#
_entry.id   AF-A0A849UVY3-F1
#
_cell.length_a   1.000
_cell.length_b   1.000
_cell.length_c   1.000
_cell.angle_alpha   90.00
_cell.angle_beta   90.00
_cell.angle_gamma   90.00
#
_symmetry.space_group_name_H-M   'P 1'
#
loop_
_entity.id
_entity.type
_entity.pdbx_description
1 polymer ?
#
loop_
_entity_poly.entity_id
_entity_poly.type
_entity_poly.pdbx_seq_one_letter_code
_entity_poly.pdbx_strand_id
1 'polypeptide(L)' 'MQQNEFQIKLGQQIAKLRKQKKFSQVEFAYMLDKEKQNYNKLEKGKTNPTSWTLYKIAALLNVTVGELFEF' A
#
# COMPACT_ATOMS: atom_id res chain seq x y z
N MET A 1 1.81 -18.83 -5.62
CA MET A 1 0.81 -17.75 -5.74
C MET A 1 0.67 -17.36 -7.20
N GLN A 2 -0.54 -17.02 -7.64
CA GLN A 2 -0.75 -16.37 -8.93
C GLN A 2 -0.53 -14.85 -8.81
N GLN A 3 -0.26 -14.17 -9.93
CA GLN A 3 0.01 -12.72 -9.95
C GLN A 3 -1.09 -11.89 -9.26
N ASN A 4 -2.37 -12.24 -9.49
CA ASN A 4 -3.51 -11.54 -8.89
C ASN A 4 -3.58 -11.74 -7.37
N GLU A 5 -3.33 -12.97 -6.91
CA GLU A 5 -3.28 -13.30 -5.48
C GLU A 5 -2.19 -12.52 -4.75
N PHE A 6 -1.00 -12.42 -5.35
CA PHE A 6 0.12 -11.66 -4.79
C PHE A 6 -0.22 -10.16 -4.64
N GLN A 7 -0.82 -9.56 -5.67
CA GLN A 7 -1.19 -8.14 -5.63
C GLN A 7 -2.27 -7.86 -4.58
N ILE A 8 -3.25 -8.76 -4.44
CA ILE A 8 -4.29 -8.65 -3.41
C ILE A 8 -3.68 -8.71 -2.02
N LYS A 9 -2.80 -9.68 -1.75
CA LYS A 9 -2.15 -9.84 -0.45
C LYS A 9 -1.27 -8.64 -0.08
N LEU A 10 -0.46 -8.14 -1.02
CA LEU A 10 0.32 -6.92 -0.86
C LEU A 10 -0.56 -5.71 -0.54
N GLY A 11 -1.65 -5.51 -1.30
CA GLY A 11 -2.59 -4.41 -1.07
C GLY A 11 -3.28 -4.49 0.30
N GLN A 12 -3.65 -5.69 0.75
CA GLN A 12 -4.23 -5.94 2.06
C GLN A 12 -3.24 -5.66 3.20
N GLN A 13 -1.99 -6.06 3.05
CA GLN A 13 -0.94 -5.79 4.05
C GLN A 13 -0.70 -4.29 4.20
N ILE A 14 -0.59 -3.56 3.08
CA ILE A 14 -0.48 -2.09 3.10
C ILE A 14 -1.69 -1.46 3.79
N ALA A 15 -2.90 -1.93 3.49
CA ALA A 15 -4.13 -1.44 4.14
C ALA A 15 -4.15 -1.72 5.66
N LYS A 16 -3.65 -2.88 6.08
CA LYS A 16 -3.53 -3.27 7.49
C LYS A 16 -2.56 -2.33 8.22
N LEU A 17 -1.35 -2.15 7.69
CA LEU A 17 -0.33 -1.27 8.26
C LEU A 17 -0.83 0.19 8.33
N ARG A 18 -1.48 0.68 7.27
CA ARG A 18 -2.10 2.02 7.26
C ARG A 18 -3.11 2.20 8.39
N LYS A 19 -4.01 1.22 8.57
CA LYS A 19 -5.02 1.25 9.63
C LYS A 19 -4.39 1.22 11.03
N GLN A 20 -3.30 0.46 11.22
CA GLN A 20 -2.56 0.45 12.49
C GLN A 20 -1.97 1.82 12.82
N LYS A 21 -1.51 2.56 11.80
CA LYS A 21 -1.05 3.95 11.94
C LYS A 21 -2.19 4.98 11.99
N LYS A 22 -3.45 4.55 11.95
CA LYS A 22 -4.66 5.38 12.01
C LYS A 22 -4.81 6.40 10.86
N PHE A 23 -4.14 6.19 9.73
CA PHE A 23 -4.33 7.03 8.55
C PHE A 23 -5.60 6.64 7.79
N SER A 24 -6.38 7.62 7.33
CA SER A 24 -7.43 7.38 6.33
C SER A 24 -6.82 7.13 4.94
N GLN A 25 -7.61 6.55 4.02
CA GLN A 25 -7.17 6.40 2.63
C GLN A 25 -6.91 7.74 1.94
N VAL A 26 -7.64 8.80 2.33
CA VAL A 26 -7.54 10.12 1.71
C VAL A 26 -6.23 10.80 2.15
N GLU A 27 -5.99 10.84 3.45
CA GLU A 27 -4.75 11.40 4.01
C GLU A 27 -3.53 10.67 3.46
N PHE A 28 -3.58 9.34 3.41
CA PHE A 28 -2.46 8.54 2.94
C PHE A 28 -2.20 8.69 1.44
N ALA A 29 -3.26 8.82 0.63
CA ALA A 29 -3.12 9.12 -0.79
C ALA A 29 -2.50 10.51 -1.01
N TYR A 30 -2.95 11.51 -0.23
CA TYR A 30 -2.39 12.87 -0.29
C TYR A 30 -0.90 12.90 0.07
N MET A 31 -0.49 12.20 1.14
CA MET A 31 0.92 12.07 1.52
C MET A 31 1.79 11.38 0.46
N LEU A 32 1.19 10.53 -0.38
CA LEU A 32 1.88 9.84 -1.48
C LEU A 32 1.87 10.62 -2.80
N ASP A 33 1.26 11.81 -2.83
CA ASP A 33 0.98 12.56 -4.06
C ASP A 33 0.21 11.67 -5.07
N LYS A 34 -0.91 11.12 -4.58
CA LYS A 34 -1.80 10.21 -5.30
C LYS A 34 -3.25 10.61 -5.05
N GLU A 35 -4.09 10.38 -6.05
CA GLU A 35 -5.53 10.46 -5.86
C GLU A 35 -6.06 9.29 -5.02
N LYS A 36 -7.08 9.55 -4.20
CA LYS A 36 -7.79 8.54 -3.40
C LYS A 36 -8.19 7.31 -4.23
N GLN A 37 -8.66 7.51 -5.46
CA GLN A 37 -9.13 6.42 -6.31
C GLN A 37 -7.99 5.49 -6.75
N ASN A 38 -6.82 6.05 -7.05
CA ASN A 38 -5.63 5.28 -7.41
C ASN A 38 -5.08 4.53 -6.19
N TYR A 39 -5.07 5.17 -5.02
CA TYR A 39 -4.67 4.51 -3.78
C TYR A 39 -5.62 3.37 -3.38
N ASN A 40 -6.94 3.56 -3.54
CA ASN A 40 -7.92 2.51 -3.28
C ASN A 40 -7.76 1.29 -4.21
N LYS A 41 -7.35 1.50 -5.47
CA LYS A 41 -7.03 0.40 -6.39
C LYS A 41 -5.80 -0.39 -5.91
N LEU A 42 -4.80 0.30 -5.37
CA LEU A 42 -3.59 -0.31 -4.80
C LEU A 42 -3.93 -1.23 -3.62
N GLU A 43 -4.71 -0.75 -2.64
CA GLU A 43 -5.10 -1.59 -1.50
C GLU A 43 -5.98 -2.78 -1.88
N LYS A 44 -6.67 -2.72 -3.03
CA LYS A 44 -7.46 -3.83 -3.58
C LYS A 44 -6.66 -4.77 -4.48
N GLY A 45 -5.35 -4.56 -4.63
CA GLY A 45 -4.50 -5.35 -5.52
C GLY A 45 -4.82 -5.17 -7.01
N LYS A 46 -5.48 -4.07 -7.39
CA LYS A 46 -5.85 -3.77 -8.79
C LYS A 46 -4.78 -3.00 -9.55
N THR A 47 -3.68 -2.65 -8.90
CA THR A 47 -2.55 -1.94 -9.50
C THR A 47 -1.24 -2.58 -9.07
N ASN A 48 -0.25 -2.52 -9.95
CA ASN A 48 1.12 -2.90 -9.65
C ASN A 48 1.91 -1.64 -9.25
N PRO A 49 2.16 -1.38 -7.96
CA PRO A 49 2.95 -0.23 -7.56
C PRO A 49 4.40 -0.37 -8.02
N THR A 50 5.03 0.73 -8.41
CA THR A 50 6.46 0.75 -8.69
C THR A 50 7.26 0.57 -7.40
N SER A 51 8.52 0.12 -7.52
CA SER A 51 9.45 0.05 -6.38
C SER A 51 9.55 1.37 -5.62
N TRP A 52 9.54 2.51 -6.32
CA TRP A 52 9.52 3.84 -5.72
C TRP A 52 8.25 4.12 -4.90
N THR A 53 7.09 3.69 -5.39
CA THR A 53 5.83 3.83 -4.64
C THR A 53 5.87 3.00 -3.37
N LEU A 54 6.36 1.76 -3.45
CA LEU A 54 6.52 0.89 -2.28
C LEU A 54 7.49 1.47 -1.25
N TYR A 55 8.61 2.04 -1.70
CA TYR A 55 9.55 2.75 -0.83
C TYR A 55 8.88 3.90 -0.07
N LYS A 56 8.11 4.76 -0.78
CA LYS A 56 7.37 5.85 -0.13
C LYS A 56 6.33 5.34 0.87
N ILE A 57 5.60 4.27 0.51
CA ILE A 57 4.61 3.65 1.40
C ILE A 57 5.28 3.17 2.68
N ALA A 58 6.38 2.43 2.56
CA ALA A 58 7.15 1.93 3.70
C ALA A 58 7.65 3.08 4.59
N ALA A 59 8.20 4.13 3.98
CA ALA A 59 8.66 5.32 4.69
C ALA A 59 7.53 6.03 5.46
N LEU A 60 6.36 6.25 4.84
CA LEU A 60 5.20 6.87 5.49
C LEU A 60 4.61 6.01 6.60
N LEU A 61 4.68 4.69 6.46
CA LEU A 61 4.25 3.74 7.48
C LEU A 61 5.31 3.51 8.55
N ASN A 62 6.50 4.09 8.42
CA ASN A 62 7.66 3.86 9.28
C ASN A 62 7.95 2.37 9.50
N VAL A 63 8.04 1.63 8.38
CA VAL A 63 8.37 0.21 8.28
C VAL A 63 9.41 0.00 7.18
N THR A 64 10.04 -1.15 7.15
CA THR A 64 10.89 -1.60 6.04
C THR A 64 10.04 -1.99 4.83
N VAL A 65 10.63 -1.97 3.63
CA VAL A 65 9.94 -2.45 2.42
C VAL A 65 9.61 -3.94 2.53
N GLY A 66 10.41 -4.72 3.26
CA GLY A 66 10.18 -6.15 3.49
C GLY A 66 8.87 -6.43 4.22
N GLU A 67 8.55 -5.64 5.24
CA GLU A 67 7.31 -5.76 6.03
C GLU A 67 6.03 -5.57 5.17
N LEU A 68 6.13 -4.94 4.01
CA LEU A 68 4.99 -4.84 3.06
C LEU A 68 4.64 -6.19 2.43
N PHE A 69 5.57 -7.16 2.45
CA PHE A 69 5.42 -8.49 1.86
C PHE A 69 5.20 -9.61 2.90
N GLU A 70 5.07 -9.26 4.18
CA GLU A 70 4.79 -10.21 5.27
C GLU A 70 3.28 -10.47 5.40
N PHE A 71 2.76 -11.39 4.58
CA PHE A 71 1.35 -11.77 4.50
C PHE A 71 1.12 -13.27 4.40
#